data_AF-A0A6B3G5P5-F1
#
_entry.id   AF-A0A6B3G5P5-F1
#
_cell.length_a   1.000
_cell.length_b   1.000
_cell.length_c   1.000
_cell.angle_alpha   90.00
_cell.angle_beta   90.00
_cell.angle_gamma   90.00
#
_symmetry.space_group_name_H-M   'P 1'
#
loop_
_entity.id
_entity.type
_entity.pdbx_description
1 polymer ?
#
loop_
_entity_poly.entity_id
_entity_poly.type
_entity_poly.pdbx_seq_one_letter_code
_entity_poly.pdbx_strand_id
1 'polypeptide(L)'
;DFAAAGAAITEWRMHRASGARVEASARRAEPGGDVRVSLGLGPLRFTAPCEVIWTAYGEDGRTGFGYGTLAGHPERGEECFVVDLAEDGTVWFTVLAFSRPASWYTRLAGPLVPVVQHWYARRLGRTLRRIVAAG
;
A
#
# COMPACT_ATOMS: atom_id res chain seq x y z
N ASP A 1 -18.25 -0.83 5.34
CA ASP A 1 -18.31 -2.20 4.81
C ASP A 1 -16.91 -2.82 4.80
N PHE A 2 -16.73 -3.97 5.44
CA PHE A 2 -15.45 -4.68 5.55
C PHE A 2 -15.04 -5.36 4.24
N ALA A 3 -15.97 -6.05 3.57
CA ALA A 3 -15.69 -6.77 2.33
C ALA A 3 -15.30 -5.82 1.19
N ALA A 4 -16.01 -4.69 1.07
CA ALA A 4 -15.69 -3.65 0.11
C ALA A 4 -14.31 -3.02 0.38
N ALA A 5 -13.97 -2.78 1.66
CA ALA A 5 -12.67 -2.26 2.04
C ALA A 5 -11.54 -3.26 1.73
N GLY A 6 -11.72 -4.53 2.09
CA GLY A 6 -10.79 -5.62 1.81
C GLY A 6 -10.54 -5.80 0.31
N ALA A 7 -11.59 -5.81 -0.50
CA ALA A 7 -11.47 -5.88 -1.96
C ALA A 7 -10.77 -4.62 -2.53
N ALA A 8 -11.08 -3.44 -2.00
CA ALA A 8 -10.49 -2.20 -2.47
C ALA A 8 -8.97 -2.14 -2.24
N ILE A 9 -8.48 -2.70 -1.13
CA ILE A 9 -7.04 -2.75 -0.86
C ILE A 9 -6.36 -3.88 -1.65
N THR A 10 -6.94 -5.09 -1.66
CA THR A 10 -6.28 -6.29 -2.22
C THR A 10 -6.37 -6.38 -3.75
N GLU A 11 -7.32 -5.68 -4.40
CA GLU A 11 -7.40 -5.57 -5.86
C GLU A 11 -6.78 -4.25 -6.40
N TRP A 12 -5.94 -3.60 -5.60
CA TRP A 12 -5.18 -2.40 -5.97
C TRP A 12 -6.05 -1.15 -6.26
N ARG A 13 -7.37 -1.22 -6.08
CA ARG A 13 -8.32 -0.13 -6.39
C ARG A 13 -8.00 1.12 -5.58
N MET A 14 -7.68 0.96 -4.29
CA MET A 14 -7.30 2.06 -3.41
C MET A 14 -6.03 2.79 -3.92
N HIS A 15 -5.01 2.02 -4.33
CA HIS A 15 -3.77 2.58 -4.86
C HIS A 15 -4.01 3.34 -6.17
N ARG A 16 -4.75 2.75 -7.10
CA ARG A 16 -5.08 3.41 -8.38
C ARG A 16 -5.90 4.68 -8.18
N ALA A 17 -6.90 4.63 -7.30
CA ALA A 17 -7.74 5.78 -6.97
C ALA A 17 -6.99 6.87 -6.16
N SER A 18 -5.89 6.51 -5.49
CA SER A 18 -4.99 7.49 -4.87
C SER A 18 -4.05 8.16 -5.87
N GLY A 19 -4.16 7.85 -7.17
CA GLY A 19 -3.34 8.44 -8.23
C GLY A 19 -1.98 7.76 -8.41
N ALA A 20 -1.70 6.67 -7.68
CA ALA A 20 -0.59 5.80 -8.00
C ALA A 20 -0.91 4.97 -9.27
N ARG A 21 0.10 4.64 -10.07
CA ARG A 21 -0.04 3.58 -11.07
C ARG A 21 0.42 2.27 -10.44
N VAL A 22 -0.40 1.24 -10.59
CA VAL A 22 -0.08 -0.11 -10.11
C VAL A 22 -0.21 -1.09 -11.26
N GLU A 23 0.92 -1.66 -11.63
CA GLU A 23 1.03 -2.84 -12.49
C GLU A 23 1.26 -4.03 -11.57
N ALA A 24 0.40 -5.04 -11.62
CA ALA A 24 0.52 -6.23 -10.80
C ALA A 24 0.34 -7.47 -11.67
N SER A 25 1.06 -8.54 -11.37
CA SER A 25 0.95 -9.82 -12.08
C SER A 25 -0.41 -10.49 -11.87
N ALA A 26 -1.06 -10.22 -10.73
CA ALA A 26 -2.35 -10.77 -10.36
C ALA A 26 -3.40 -9.68 -10.11
N ARG A 27 -4.67 -10.03 -10.35
CA ARG A 27 -5.82 -9.12 -10.09
C ARG A 27 -5.92 -8.81 -8.60
N ARG A 28 -5.72 -9.81 -7.75
CA ARG A 28 -5.75 -9.72 -6.29
C ARG A 28 -4.34 -10.01 -5.76
N ALA A 29 -3.96 -9.43 -4.63
CA ALA A 29 -2.67 -9.69 -4.01
C ALA A 29 -2.50 -11.18 -3.69
N GLU A 30 -1.37 -11.76 -4.09
CA GLU A 30 -1.04 -13.17 -3.86
C GLU A 30 0.45 -13.25 -3.52
N PRO A 31 0.88 -14.06 -2.53
CA PRO A 31 2.29 -14.18 -2.18
C PRO A 31 3.15 -14.57 -3.39
N GLY A 32 4.31 -13.93 -3.54
CA GLY A 32 5.19 -14.04 -4.70
C GLY A 32 4.75 -13.20 -5.92
N GLY A 33 3.65 -12.47 -5.83
CA GLY A 33 3.15 -11.64 -6.93
C GLY A 33 3.98 -10.37 -7.14
N ASP A 34 4.48 -10.16 -8.35
CA ASP A 34 5.12 -8.91 -8.76
C ASP A 34 4.15 -7.72 -8.76
N VAL A 35 4.60 -6.61 -8.19
CA VAL A 35 3.87 -5.34 -8.16
C VAL A 35 4.83 -4.19 -8.46
N ARG A 36 4.54 -3.37 -9.48
CA ARG A 36 5.23 -2.08 -9.68
C ARG A 36 4.31 -0.95 -9.26
N VAL A 37 4.73 -0.21 -8.24
CA VAL A 37 4.03 0.98 -7.76
C VAL A 37 4.75 2.20 -8.30
N SER A 38 4.05 3.05 -9.05
CA SER A 38 4.58 4.31 -9.55
C SER A 38 3.86 5.51 -8.94
N LEU A 39 4.63 6.42 -8.35
CA LEU A 39 4.17 7.67 -7.75
C LEU A 39 4.76 8.87 -8.50
N GLY A 40 3.99 9.97 -8.60
CA GLY A 40 4.43 11.19 -9.29
C GLY A 40 3.89 11.37 -10.71
N LEU A 41 4.32 12.45 -11.36
CA LEU A 41 3.82 12.93 -12.65
C LEU A 41 4.98 13.22 -13.61
N GLY A 42 4.80 12.85 -14.89
CA GLY A 42 5.78 13.11 -15.94
C GLY A 42 7.18 12.55 -15.62
N PRO A 43 8.26 13.31 -15.87
CA PRO A 43 9.65 12.87 -15.64
C PRO A 43 10.02 12.70 -14.17
N LEU A 44 9.19 13.18 -13.23
CA LEU A 44 9.38 13.02 -11.78
C LEU A 44 8.66 11.76 -11.25
N ARG A 45 8.33 10.80 -12.12
CA ARG A 45 7.71 9.54 -11.73
C ARG A 45 8.74 8.61 -11.11
N PHE A 46 8.50 8.26 -9.86
CA PHE A 46 9.25 7.25 -9.15
C PHE A 46 8.54 5.90 -9.27
N THR A 47 9.27 4.85 -9.65
CA THR A 47 8.72 3.49 -9.80
C THR A 47 9.48 2.54 -8.90
N ALA A 48 8.76 1.89 -7.99
CA ALA A 48 9.28 0.89 -7.08
C ALA A 48 8.81 -0.50 -7.52
N PRO A 49 9.73 -1.41 -7.90
CA PRO A 49 9.40 -2.82 -8.05
C PRO A 49 9.29 -3.46 -6.67
N CYS A 50 8.19 -4.15 -6.43
CA CYS A 50 7.85 -4.82 -5.19
C CYS A 50 7.37 -6.24 -5.47
N GLU A 51 7.41 -7.07 -4.45
CA GLU A 51 6.83 -8.41 -4.44
C GLU A 51 5.91 -8.55 -3.22
N VAL A 52 4.73 -9.13 -3.40
CA VAL A 52 3.82 -9.45 -2.30
C VAL A 52 4.44 -10.58 -1.48
N ILE A 53 4.76 -10.30 -0.22
CA ILE A 53 5.41 -11.27 0.68
C ILE A 53 4.36 -12.13 1.38
N TRP A 54 3.22 -11.54 1.73
CA TRP A 54 2.16 -12.23 2.45
C TRP A 54 0.79 -11.63 2.15
N THR A 55 -0.24 -12.43 2.39
CA THR A 55 -1.64 -12.04 2.29
C THR A 55 -2.43 -12.62 3.47
N ALA A 56 -3.44 -11.88 3.91
CA ALA A 56 -4.42 -12.34 4.89
C ALA A 56 -5.81 -12.25 4.27
N TYR A 57 -6.52 -13.37 4.25
CA TYR A 57 -7.90 -13.50 3.78
C TYR A 57 -8.71 -14.29 4.81
N GLY A 58 -8.64 -13.87 6.06
CA GLY A 58 -9.21 -14.60 7.18
C GLY A 58 -10.71 -14.40 7.29
N GLU A 59 -11.40 -15.45 7.71
CA GLU A 59 -12.82 -15.40 8.12
C GLU A 59 -13.00 -14.61 9.43
N ASP A 60 -11.93 -14.44 10.21
CA ASP A 60 -11.86 -13.72 11.49
C ASP A 60 -11.97 -12.19 11.36
N GLY A 61 -12.47 -11.68 10.23
CA GLY A 61 -12.60 -10.24 10.02
C GLY A 61 -11.27 -9.52 9.75
N ARG A 62 -10.26 -10.21 9.18
CA ARG A 62 -9.00 -9.60 8.73
C ARG A 62 -8.77 -9.85 7.24
N THR A 63 -8.56 -8.78 6.49
CA THR A 63 -8.15 -8.86 5.07
C THR A 63 -7.01 -7.89 4.81
N GLY A 64 -5.93 -8.35 4.17
CA GLY A 64 -4.79 -7.48 3.90
C GLY A 64 -3.66 -8.18 3.14
N PHE A 65 -2.61 -7.43 2.88
CA PHE A 65 -1.38 -7.94 2.28
C PHE A 65 -0.19 -7.07 2.67
N GLY A 66 1.01 -7.60 2.51
CA GLY A 66 2.25 -6.84 2.57
C GLY A 66 3.11 -7.11 1.34
N TYR A 67 3.72 -6.06 0.80
CA TYR A 67 4.78 -6.20 -0.20
C TYR A 67 6.09 -5.62 0.33
N GLY A 68 7.20 -6.11 -0.22
CA GLY A 68 8.53 -5.55 -0.03
C GLY A 68 9.11 -5.07 -1.34
N THR A 69 9.88 -3.98 -1.31
CA THR A 69 10.62 -3.50 -2.48
C THR A 69 11.73 -4.49 -2.83
N LEU A 70 11.80 -4.88 -4.11
CA LEU A 70 12.84 -5.75 -4.66
C LEU A 70 14.19 -5.02 -4.79
N ALA A 71 15.29 -5.80 -4.86
CA ALA A 71 16.65 -5.28 -4.90
C ALA A 71 16.93 -4.41 -6.16
N GLY A 72 17.64 -3.30 -5.98
CA GLY A 72 17.88 -2.28 -7.03
C GLY A 72 17.38 -0.88 -6.65
N HIS A 73 16.70 -0.77 -5.51
CA HIS A 73 16.09 0.45 -5.01
C HIS A 73 16.92 1.06 -3.84
N PRO A 74 17.12 2.40 -3.79
CA PRO A 74 17.95 3.06 -2.77
C PRO A 74 17.33 3.05 -1.36
N GLU A 75 16.09 2.60 -1.24
CA GLU A 75 15.35 2.38 0.01
C GLU A 75 14.84 0.94 -0.05
N ARG A 76 15.22 0.10 0.92
CA ARG A 76 14.57 -1.21 1.12
C ARG A 76 13.42 -1.00 2.09
N GLY A 77 12.19 -1.14 1.62
CA GLY A 77 11.01 -0.97 2.45
C GLY A 77 9.98 -2.08 2.27
N GLU A 78 9.29 -2.37 3.35
CA GLU A 78 8.11 -3.23 3.38
C GLU A 78 6.90 -2.38 3.74
N GLU A 79 5.84 -2.48 2.95
CA GLU A 79 4.58 -1.80 3.22
C GLU A 79 3.47 -2.84 3.30
N CYS A 80 2.62 -2.72 4.31
CA CYS A 80 1.43 -3.54 4.44
C CYS A 80 0.16 -2.71 4.62
N PHE A 81 -0.93 -3.28 4.11
CA PHE A 81 -2.24 -2.68 4.06
C PHE A 81 -3.22 -3.72 4.61
N VAL A 82 -3.84 -3.39 5.73
CA VAL A 82 -4.71 -4.32 6.47
C VAL A 82 -6.02 -3.63 6.81
N VAL A 83 -7.10 -4.35 6.60
CA VAL A 83 -8.43 -4.01 7.10
C VAL A 83 -8.79 -5.04 8.17
N ASP A 84 -9.19 -4.54 9.33
CA ASP A 84 -9.66 -5.32 10.47
C ASP A 84 -11.12 -4.92 10.77
N LEU A 85 -11.97 -5.90 11.08
CA LEU A 85 -13.33 -5.72 11.58
C LEU A 85 -13.33 -5.96 13.10
N ALA A 86 -13.64 -4.92 13.86
CA ALA A 86 -13.80 -5.02 15.31
C ALA A 86 -15.15 -5.65 15.68
N GLU A 87 -15.25 -6.16 16.92
CA GLU A 87 -16.46 -6.80 17.45
C GLU A 87 -17.69 -5.88 17.45
N ASP A 88 -17.47 -4.57 17.57
CA ASP A 88 -18.53 -3.54 17.51
C ASP A 88 -18.96 -3.17 16.07
N GLY A 89 -18.40 -3.85 15.06
CA GLY A 89 -18.65 -3.59 13.64
C GLY A 89 -17.79 -2.48 13.04
N THR A 90 -16.89 -1.86 13.81
CA THR A 90 -15.97 -0.83 13.31
C THR A 90 -14.95 -1.44 12.36
N VAL A 91 -14.79 -0.82 11.19
CA VAL A 91 -13.77 -1.22 10.21
C VAL A 91 -12.54 -0.34 10.35
N TRP A 92 -11.43 -0.94 10.78
CA TRP A 92 -10.14 -0.29 10.87
C TRP A 92 -9.33 -0.51 9.60
N PHE A 93 -8.63 0.53 9.16
CA PHE A 93 -7.66 0.44 8.07
C PHE A 93 -6.30 0.87 8.58
N THR A 94 -5.34 -0.05 8.48
CA THR A 94 -3.97 0.10 8.97
C THR A 94 -3.01 0.06 7.79
N VAL A 95 -2.10 1.03 7.77
CA VAL A 95 -0.95 1.06 6.86
C VAL A 95 0.31 1.04 7.71
N LEU A 96 1.15 0.02 7.55
CA LEU A 96 2.49 0.00 8.14
C LEU A 96 3.50 0.10 7.01
N ALA A 97 4.46 1.00 7.15
CA ALA A 97 5.56 1.16 6.21
C ALA A 97 6.87 1.13 7.00
N PHE A 98 7.70 0.16 6.72
CA PHE A 98 9.07 0.09 7.21
C PHE A 98 9.99 0.48 6.06
N SER A 99 10.85 1.47 6.24
CA SER A 99 11.84 1.84 5.24
C SER A 99 13.22 1.91 5.90
N ARG A 100 14.18 1.14 5.35
CA ARG A 100 15.60 1.25 5.72
C ARG A 100 16.33 2.00 4.61
N PRO A 101 16.96 3.15 4.90
CA PRO A 101 17.73 3.87 3.91
C PRO A 101 18.94 3.04 3.49
N ALA A 102 19.05 2.74 2.19
CA ALA A 102 20.13 1.93 1.63
C ALA A 102 21.22 2.78 0.95
N SER A 103 21.10 4.12 0.93
CA SER A 103 22.04 5.00 0.21
C SER A 103 22.29 6.33 0.94
N TRP A 104 23.50 6.89 0.79
CA TRP A 104 23.88 8.12 1.49
C TRP A 104 23.10 9.37 1.05
N TYR A 105 22.62 9.42 -0.19
CA TYR A 105 21.78 10.51 -0.70
C TYR A 105 20.35 10.48 -0.13
N THR A 106 19.84 9.34 0.34
CA THR A 106 18.52 9.29 0.99
C THR A 106 18.54 9.91 2.39
N ARG A 107 19.72 10.12 2.98
CA ARG A 107 19.88 10.94 4.21
C ARG A 107 19.58 12.42 3.98
N LEU A 108 19.79 12.95 2.77
CA LEU A 108 19.45 14.34 2.43
C LEU A 108 17.93 14.55 2.23
N ALA A 109 17.23 13.53 1.74
CA ALA A 109 15.77 13.49 1.67
C ALA A 109 15.11 12.99 2.98
N GLY A 110 15.92 12.49 3.93
CA GLY A 110 15.51 11.80 5.15
C GLY A 110 14.41 12.48 6.00
N PRO A 111 14.41 13.81 6.21
CA PRO A 111 13.34 14.45 6.98
C PRO A 111 12.02 14.60 6.19
N LEU A 112 12.05 14.54 4.85
CA LEU A 112 10.87 14.64 3.99
C LEU A 112 10.17 13.29 3.78
N VAL A 113 10.91 12.19 3.88
CA VAL A 113 10.37 10.82 3.68
C VAL A 113 9.20 10.51 4.63
N PRO A 114 9.30 10.71 5.96
CA PRO A 114 8.19 10.45 6.87
C PRO A 114 6.96 11.32 6.58
N VAL A 115 7.18 12.57 6.15
CA VAL A 115 6.09 13.50 5.81
C VAL A 115 5.33 13.01 4.59
N VAL A 116 6.04 12.59 3.54
CA VAL A 116 5.45 12.04 2.32
C VAL A 116 4.73 10.72 2.60
N GLN A 117 5.34 9.81 3.36
CA GLN A 117 4.71 8.55 3.80
C GLN A 117 3.41 8.82 4.56
N HIS A 118 3.43 9.75 5.52
CA HIS A 118 2.25 10.05 6.32
C HIS A 118 1.16 10.75 5.50
N TRP A 119 1.53 11.65 4.58
CA TRP A 119 0.59 12.22 3.62
C TRP A 119 -0.04 11.15 2.73
N TYR A 120 0.76 10.21 2.24
CA TYR A 120 0.30 9.11 1.39
C TYR A 120 -0.63 8.18 2.15
N ALA A 121 -0.29 7.77 3.38
CA ALA A 121 -1.16 6.97 4.24
C ALA A 121 -2.51 7.67 4.49
N ARG A 122 -2.51 8.98 4.79
CA ARG A 122 -3.75 9.77 4.92
C ARG A 122 -4.54 9.82 3.61
N ARG A 123 -3.87 9.94 2.46
CA ARG A 123 -4.51 9.94 1.14
C ARG A 123 -5.17 8.59 0.86
N LEU A 124 -4.50 7.49 1.17
CA LEU A 124 -5.03 6.14 1.03
C LEU A 124 -6.27 5.95 1.92
N GLY A 125 -6.21 6.31 3.20
CA GLY A 125 -7.35 6.21 4.11
C GLY A 125 -8.57 7.02 3.64
N ARG A 126 -8.37 8.25 3.15
CA ARG A 126 -9.46 9.06 2.57
C ARG A 126 -10.02 8.43 1.30
N THR A 127 -9.16 7.86 0.45
CA THR A 127 -9.58 7.21 -0.80
C THR A 127 -10.40 5.96 -0.52
N LEU A 128 -9.94 5.13 0.42
CA LEU A 128 -10.65 3.93 0.84
C LEU A 128 -12.05 4.26 1.36
N ARG A 129 -12.18 5.27 2.25
CA ARG A 129 -13.48 5.72 2.74
C ARG A 129 -14.43 6.12 1.60
N ARG A 130 -13.93 6.81 0.57
CA ARG A 130 -14.75 7.17 -0.59
C ARG A 130 -15.19 5.96 -1.42
N ILE A 131 -14.28 5.00 -1.64
CA ILE A 131 -14.61 3.78 -2.39
C ILE A 131 -15.70 2.99 -1.66
N VAL A 132 -15.60 2.88 -0.34
CA VAL A 132 -16.57 2.16 0.50
C VAL A 132 -17.90 2.88 0.59
N ALA A 133 -17.92 4.23 0.57
CA ALA A 133 -19.17 4.99 0.61
C ALA A 133 -19.92 5.07 -0.74
N ALA A 134 -19.25 4.73 -1.85
CA ALA A 134 -19.80 4.83 -3.19
C ALA A 134 -20.25 3.48 -3.78
N GLY A 135 -19.99 2.37 -3.08
CA GLY A 135 -20.46 1.02 -3.42
C GLY A 135 -21.48 0.55 -2.40
#